data_AF-A0A7C3HA14-F1
#
_entry.id   AF-A0A7C3HA14-F1
#
_cell.length_a   1.000
_cell.length_b   1.000
_cell.length_c   1.000
_cell.angle_alpha   90.00
_cell.angle_beta   90.00
_cell.angle_gamma   90.00
#
_symmetry.space_group_name_H-M   'P 1'
#
loop_
_entity.id
_entity.type
_entity.pdbx_description
1 polymer ?
#
loop_
_entity_poly.entity_id
_entity_poly.type
_entity_poly.pdbx_seq_one_letter_code
_entity_poly.pdbx_strand_id
1 'polypeptide(L)' 'MGNPIVFLILAGVAIVAALMMVTSRNAVHSALWLVLNFAAIAILYLILNAPFIAVVQITV' A
#
# COMPACT_ATOMS: atom_id res chain seq x y z
N MET A 1 -19.88 -1.65 -1.81
CA MET A 1 -18.86 -1.70 -2.87
C MET A 1 -17.99 -0.46 -2.73
N GLY A 2 -16.68 -0.62 -2.57
CA GLY A 2 -15.75 0.50 -2.50
C GLY A 2 -15.87 1.43 -3.71
N ASN A 3 -15.69 2.73 -3.51
CA ASN A 3 -15.70 3.67 -4.64
C ASN A 3 -14.55 3.31 -5.60
N PRO A 4 -14.84 2.98 -6.88
CA PRO A 4 -13.81 2.52 -7.84
C PRO A 4 -12.71 3.57 -8.08
N ILE A 5 -13.04 4.85 -7.91
CA ILE A 5 -12.08 5.96 -8.01
C ILE A 5 -11.07 5.88 -6.87
N VAL A 6 -11.54 5.66 -5.64
CA VAL A 6 -10.67 5.52 -4.46
C VAL A 6 -9.78 4.29 -4.59
N PHE A 7 -10.32 3.17 -5.10
CA PHE A 7 -9.55 1.97 -5.40
C PHE A 7 -8.42 2.24 -6.40
N LEU A 8 -8.73 2.89 -7.53
CA LEU A 8 -7.75 3.22 -8.57
C LEU A 8 -6.63 4.13 -8.05
N ILE A 9 -6.97 5.13 -7.23
CA ILE A 9 -5.98 6.02 -6.62
C ILE A 9 -5.04 5.22 -5.70
N LEU A 10 -5.58 4.40 -4.80
CA LEU A 10 -4.77 3.60 -3.87
C LEU A 10 -3.93 2.55 -4.59
N ALA A 11 -4.47 1.92 -5.63
CA ALA A 11 -3.72 0.99 -6.48
C ALA A 11 -2.56 1.71 -7.18
N GLY A 12 -2.80 2.92 -7.70
CA GLY A 12 -1.75 3.76 -8.27
C GLY A 12 -0.66 4.12 -7.26
N VAL A 13 -1.05 4.52 -6.04
CA VAL A 13 -0.12 4.82 -4.95
C VAL A 13 0.72 3.60 -4.59
N ALA A 14 0.12 2.41 -4.48
CA ALA A 14 0.84 1.17 -4.19
C ALA A 14 1.89 0.84 -5.26
N ILE A 15 1.53 0.95 -6.55
CA ILE A 15 2.46 0.70 -7.67
C ILE A 15 3.61 1.71 -7.64
N VAL A 16 3.32 3.00 -7.47
CA VAL A 16 4.35 4.05 -7.42
C VAL A 16 5.27 3.85 -6.22
N ALA A 17 4.72 3.55 -5.04
CA ALA A 17 5.50 3.28 -3.84
C ALA A 17 6.42 2.06 -4.01
N ALA A 18 5.92 0.96 -4.61
CA ALA A 18 6.73 -0.22 -4.91
C ALA A 18 7.88 0.08 -5.90
N LEU A 19 7.61 0.88 -6.95
CA LEU A 19 8.64 1.31 -7.91
C LEU A 19 9.70 2.19 -7.23
N MET A 20 9.27 3.17 -6.42
CA MET A 20 10.19 4.06 -5.70
C MET A 20 11.00 3.33 -4.64
N MET A 21 10.42 2.31 -3.99
CA MET A 21 11.12 1.42 -3.08
C MET A 21 12.28 0.71 -3.76
N VAL A 22 12.07 0.12 -4.95
CA VAL A 22 13.10 -0.66 -5.68
C VAL A 22 14.13 0.25 -6.35
N THR A 23 13.72 1.41 -6.83
CA THR A 23 14.62 2.36 -7.52
C THR A 23 15.41 3.25 -6.56
N SER A 24 15.03 3.31 -5.28
CA SER A 24 15.73 4.10 -4.28
C SER A 24 17.14 3.57 -4.00
N ARG A 25 18.14 4.44 -4.15
CA ARG A 25 19.54 4.14 -3.83
C ARG A 25 19.84 4.11 -2.33
N ASN A 26 19.00 4.78 -1.53
CA ASN A 26 19.16 4.84 -0.08
C ASN A 26 18.19 3.85 0.58
N ALA A 27 18.73 2.99 1.45
CA ALA A 27 17.97 2.02 2.21
C ALA A 27 16.86 2.66 3.06
N VAL A 28 17.11 3.83 3.65
CA VAL A 28 16.12 4.56 4.46
C VAL A 28 14.94 5.04 3.62
N HIS A 29 15.22 5.60 2.44
CA HIS A 29 14.16 6.03 1.52
C HIS A 29 13.38 4.82 0.99
N SER A 30 14.07 3.72 0.69
CA SER A 30 13.42 2.46 0.28
C SER A 30 12.47 1.95 1.37
N ALA A 31 12.90 1.97 2.64
CA ALA A 31 12.06 1.58 3.77
C ALA A 31 10.84 2.49 3.93
N LEU A 32 10.97 3.81 3.71
CA LEU A 32 9.83 4.73 3.77
C LEU A 32 8.78 4.41 2.68
N TRP A 33 9.25 4.12 1.46
CA TRP A 33 8.39 3.69 0.36
C TRP A 33 7.74 2.33 0.60
N LEU A 34 8.44 1.40 1.26
CA LEU A 34 7.89 0.11 1.69
C LEU A 34 6.73 0.30 2.68
N VAL A 35 6.90 1.16 3.69
CA VAL A 35 5.86 1.47 4.68
C VAL A 35 4.64 2.10 4.01
N LEU A 36 4.85 3.04 3.07
CA LEU A 36 3.77 3.63 2.29
C LEU A 36 3.00 2.57 1.48
N ASN A 37 3.73 1.64 0.85
CA ASN A 37 3.13 0.54 0.09
C ASN A 37 2.29 -0.38 1.00
N PHE A 38 2.79 -0.76 2.18
CA PHE A 38 2.03 -1.56 3.14
C PHE A 38 0.76 -0.85 3.62
N ALA A 39 0.83 0.45 3.91
CA ALA A 39 -0.34 1.24 4.27
C ALA A 39 -1.38 1.29 3.14
N ALA A 40 -0.96 1.50 1.89
CA ALA A 40 -1.87 1.51 0.75
C ALA A 40 -2.57 0.16 0.55
N ILE A 41 -1.83 -0.95 0.66
CA ILE A 41 -2.37 -2.30 0.56
C ILE A 41 -3.35 -2.60 1.70
N ALA A 42 -3.06 -2.19 2.94
CA ALA A 42 -3.98 -2.38 4.06
C ALA A 42 -5.32 -1.67 3.83
N ILE A 43 -5.29 -0.43 3.32
CA ILE A 43 -6.52 0.31 2.98
C ILE A 43 -7.27 -0.37 1.82
N LEU A 44 -6.57 -0.88 0.81
CA LEU A 44 -7.19 -1.66 -0.28
C LEU A 44 -7.93 -2.88 0.27
N TYR A 45 -7.34 -3.62 1.22
CA TYR A 45 -8.02 -4.75 1.86
C TYR A 45 -9.30 -4.34 2.59
N LEU A 46 -9.32 -3.19 3.27
CA LEU A 46 -10.54 -2.68 3.91
C LEU A 46 -11.63 -2.38 2.87
N ILE A 47 -11.28 -1.73 1.76
CA ILE A 47 -12.21 -1.39 0.67
C ILE A 47 -12.77 -2.65 -0.02
N LEU A 48 -11.97 -3.69 -0.09
CA LEU A 48 -12.33 -4.99 -0.67
C LEU A 48 -13.08 -5.92 0.30
N ASN A 49 -13.48 -5.44 1.49
CA ASN A 49 -14.13 -6.24 2.54
C ASN A 49 -13.28 -7.41 3.06
N ALA A 50 -11.95 -7.22 3.14
CA ALA A 50 -11.00 -8.17 3.73
C ALA A 50 -10.36 -7.61 5.03
N PRO A 51 -11.14 -7.34 6.09
CA PRO A 51 -10.65 -6.64 7.28
C PRO A 51 -9.58 -7.42 8.07
N PHE A 52 -9.69 -8.75 8.14
CA PHE A 52 -8.69 -9.58 8.81
C PHE A 52 -7.31 -9.44 8.14
N ILE A 53 -7.27 -9.50 6.81
CA ILE A 53 -6.02 -9.36 6.05
C ILE A 53 -5.45 -7.94 6.21
N ALA A 54 -6.29 -6.91 6.24
CA ALA A 54 -5.86 -5.54 6.50
C ALA A 54 -5.16 -5.38 7.85
N VAL A 55 -5.71 -5.99 8.91
CA VAL A 55 -5.10 -5.95 10.25
C VAL A 55 -3.78 -6.71 10.29
N VAL A 56 -3.73 -7.90 9.68
CA VAL A 56 -2.49 -8.67 9.56
C VAL A 56 -1.40 -7.85 8.85
N GLN A 57 -1.75 -7.16 7.76
CA GLN A 57 -0.82 -6.33 6.98
C GLN A 57 -0.16 -5.19 7.77
N ILE A 58 -0.84 -4.64 8.77
CA ILE A 58 -0.30 -3.57 9.63
C ILE A 58 0.50 -4.15 10.81
N THR A 59 0.14 -5.34 11.26
CA THR A 59 0.74 -5.96 12.45
C THR A 59 2.12 -6.57 12.14
N VAL A 60 2.34 -7.02 10.90
CA VAL A 60 3.60 -7.60 10.42
C VAL A 60 4.57 -6.54 9.92
#